data_AF-A0A0C9Z9H4-F1
#
_entry.id   AF-A0A0C9Z9H4-F1
#
_cell.length_a   1.000
_cell.length_b   1.000
_cell.length_c   1.000
_cell.angle_alpha   90.00
_cell.angle_beta   90.00
_cell.angle_gamma   90.00
#
_symmetry.space_group_name_H-M   'P 1'
#
loop_
_entity.id
_entity.type
_entity.pdbx_description
1 polymer ?
#
loop_
_entity_poly.entity_id
_entity_poly.type
_entity_poly.pdbx_seq_one_letter_code
_entity_poly.pdbx_strand_id
1 'polypeptide(L)'
;MSLNDPDYSLLYYQAIKMDPDAAKVICPPALHSAPFPSSTAPPISPNSSQAHPPRKPIVCFGCGVTGHGLDNCNAINDLVKKGLLARDDNHQVIYPNGQ
;
A
#
# COMPACT_ATOMS: atom_id res chain seq x y z
N MET A 1 8.13 -27.41 -22.16
CA MET A 1 7.82 -26.22 -21.35
C MET A 1 6.67 -25.50 -22.02
N SER A 2 5.54 -25.35 -21.33
CA SER A 2 4.35 -24.67 -21.86
C SER A 2 4.31 -23.24 -21.32
N LEU A 3 3.87 -22.28 -22.14
CA LEU A 3 3.64 -20.91 -21.68
C LEU A 3 2.47 -20.80 -20.68
N ASN A 4 1.61 -21.81 -20.64
CA ASN A 4 0.47 -21.89 -19.73
C ASN A 4 0.82 -22.58 -18.40
N ASP A 5 2.09 -22.95 -18.21
CA ASP A 5 2.55 -23.53 -16.96
C ASP A 5 2.67 -22.43 -15.89
N PRO A 6 2.11 -22.62 -14.68
CA PRO A 6 2.11 -21.60 -13.64
C PRO A 6 3.53 -21.19 -13.20
N ASP A 7 4.51 -22.10 -13.30
CA ASP A 7 5.89 -21.86 -12.91
C ASP A 7 6.74 -21.29 -14.06
N TYR A 8 6.20 -21.18 -15.29
CA TYR A 8 6.90 -20.63 -16.46
C TYR A 8 7.48 -19.24 -16.21
N SER A 9 6.71 -18.38 -15.54
CA SER A 9 7.12 -17.01 -15.22
C SER A 9 8.39 -16.99 -14.35
N LEU A 10 8.47 -17.86 -13.34
CA LEU A 10 9.64 -17.96 -12.46
C LEU A 10 10.88 -18.41 -13.22
N LEU A 11 10.73 -19.41 -14.10
CA LEU A 11 11.83 -19.94 -14.92
C LEU A 11 12.30 -18.90 -15.95
N TYR A 12 11.39 -18.13 -16.55
CA TYR A 12 11.72 -17.02 -17.43
C TYR A 12 12.59 -15.97 -16.73
N TYR A 13 12.16 -15.49 -15.55
CA TYR A 13 12.92 -14.48 -14.81
C TYR A 13 14.24 -15.01 -14.25
N GLN A 14 14.31 -16.30 -13.92
CA GLN A 14 15.56 -16.94 -13.56
C GLN A 14 16.53 -17.00 -14.74
N ALA A 15 16.05 -17.36 -15.93
CA ALA A 15 16.87 -17.45 -17.13
C ALA A 15 17.49 -16.09 -17.51
N ILE A 16 16.70 -15.02 -17.56
CA ILE A 16 17.21 -13.67 -17.92
C ILE A 16 18.15 -13.08 -16.87
N LYS A 17 18.02 -13.52 -15.60
CA LYS A 17 18.93 -13.10 -14.52
C LYS A 17 20.30 -13.78 -14.65
N MET A 18 20.34 -15.01 -15.16
CA MET A 18 21.58 -15.75 -15.39
C MET A 18 22.25 -15.35 -16.70
N ASP A 19 21.45 -15.12 -17.75
CA ASP A 19 21.91 -14.67 -19.05
C ASP A 19 20.93 -13.63 -19.62
N PRO A 20 21.31 -12.34 -19.66
CA PRO A 20 20.47 -11.30 -20.23
C PRO A 20 20.07 -11.54 -21.69
N ASP A 21 20.89 -12.24 -22.47
CA ASP A 21 20.60 -12.55 -23.88
C ASP A 21 19.48 -13.60 -24.03
N ALA A 22 19.15 -14.35 -22.97
CA ALA A 22 18.03 -15.30 -22.97
C ALA A 22 16.69 -14.62 -23.30
N ALA A 23 16.54 -13.33 -23.00
CA ALA A 23 15.34 -12.55 -23.34
C ALA A 23 15.10 -12.44 -24.86
N LYS A 24 16.12 -12.67 -25.70
CA LYS A 24 15.99 -12.62 -27.17
C LYS A 24 15.40 -13.90 -27.75
N VAL A 25 15.49 -15.01 -27.02
CA VAL A 25 15.11 -16.35 -27.51
C VAL A 25 13.93 -16.95 -26.74
N ILE A 26 13.65 -16.48 -25.52
CA ILE A 26 12.53 -16.94 -24.69
C ILE A 26 11.39 -15.93 -24.73
N CYS A 27 10.16 -16.40 -24.95
CA CYS A 27 8.99 -15.53 -24.96
C CYS A 27 8.68 -14.99 -23.55
N PRO A 28 8.45 -13.67 -23.38
CA PRO A 28 8.03 -13.13 -22.10
C PRO A 28 6.68 -13.72 -21.67
N PRO A 29 6.48 -13.98 -20.36
CA PRO A 29 5.20 -14.44 -19.85
C PRO A 29 4.13 -13.37 -20.13
N ALA A 30 2.93 -13.82 -20.52
CA ALA A 30 1.79 -12.93 -20.68
C ALA A 30 1.39 -12.40 -19.28
N LEU A 31 1.61 -11.11 -19.05
CA LEU A 31 1.05 -10.43 -17.90
C LEU A 31 -0.46 -10.32 -18.12
N HIS A 32 -1.20 -11.31 -17.67
CA HIS A 32 -2.64 -11.20 -17.55
C HIS A 32 -2.91 -10.15 -16.47
N SER A 33 -3.06 -8.90 -16.89
CA SER A 33 -3.73 -7.88 -16.10
C SER A 33 -5.12 -8.44 -15.81
N ALA A 34 -5.32 -9.02 -14.62
CA ALA A 34 -6.67 -9.27 -14.16
C ALA A 34 -7.41 -7.93 -14.30
N PRO A 35 -8.56 -7.88 -14.97
CA PRO A 35 -9.35 -6.66 -14.99
C PRO A 35 -9.60 -6.31 -13.53
N PHE A 36 -8.96 -5.25 -13.04
CA PHE A 36 -9.44 -4.57 -11.86
C PHE A 36 -10.91 -4.29 -12.15
N PRO A 37 -11.87 -4.73 -11.31
CA PRO A 37 -13.25 -4.36 -11.54
C PRO A 37 -13.28 -2.84 -11.56
N SER A 38 -13.48 -2.29 -12.76
CA SER A 38 -13.65 -0.86 -12.96
C SER A 38 -14.92 -0.55 -12.20
N SER A 39 -14.77 -0.03 -10.99
CA SER A 39 -15.89 0.45 -10.20
C SER A 39 -16.40 1.69 -10.92
N THR A 40 -17.26 1.49 -11.91
CA THR A 40 -18.12 2.54 -12.44
C THR A 40 -19.00 2.95 -11.27
N ALA A 41 -18.54 3.94 -10.51
CA ALA A 41 -19.29 4.51 -9.41
C ALA A 41 -20.65 4.98 -9.97
N PRO A 42 -21.79 4.42 -9.51
CA PRO A 42 -23.07 5.03 -9.79
C PRO A 42 -23.16 6.37 -9.05
N PRO A 43 -23.95 7.34 -9.53
CA PRO A 43 -24.21 8.55 -8.77
C PRO A 43 -24.73 8.17 -7.39
N ILE A 44 -24.06 8.69 -6.37
CA ILE A 44 -24.29 8.39 -4.95
C ILE A 44 -25.74 8.75 -4.61
N SER A 45 -26.60 7.73 -4.56
CA SER A 45 -27.89 7.83 -3.87
C SER A 45 -27.64 7.64 -2.38
N PRO A 46 -28.09 8.54 -1.49
CA PRO A 46 -27.77 8.50 -0.07
C PRO A 46 -28.70 7.51 0.64
N ASN A 47 -28.77 6.26 0.19
CA ASN A 47 -29.43 5.22 0.98
C ASN A 47 -29.00 3.82 0.50
N SER A 48 -27.93 3.31 1.09
CA SER A 48 -27.72 1.86 1.12
C SER A 48 -26.93 1.49 2.35
N SER A 49 -27.66 0.92 3.29
CA SER A 49 -27.21 0.04 4.36
C SER A 49 -26.50 -1.19 3.77
N GLN A 50 -25.32 -0.98 3.19
CA GLN A 50 -24.34 -2.05 3.12
C GLN A 50 -23.85 -2.28 4.55
N ALA A 51 -24.19 -3.44 5.12
CA ALA A 51 -23.60 -3.93 6.35
C ALA A 51 -22.11 -4.25 6.08
N HIS A 52 -21.28 -3.21 6.03
CA HIS A 52 -19.84 -3.37 6.19
C HIS A 52 -19.63 -3.94 7.60
N PRO A 53 -18.78 -4.97 7.79
CA PRO A 53 -18.39 -5.36 9.13
C PRO A 53 -17.92 -4.09 9.87
N PRO A 54 -18.32 -3.89 11.15
CA PRO A 54 -18.00 -2.67 11.87
C PRO A 54 -16.49 -2.47 11.79
N ARG A 55 -16.07 -1.37 11.13
CA ARG A 55 -14.66 -1.02 11.02
C ARG A 55 -14.11 -0.94 12.44
N LYS A 56 -13.00 -1.62 12.71
CA LYS A 56 -12.33 -1.50 14.01
C LYS A 56 -12.14 -0.01 14.30
N PRO A 57 -12.42 0.45 15.54
CA PRO A 57 -12.24 1.84 15.90
C PRO A 57 -10.80 2.25 15.60
N ILE A 58 -10.62 3.39 14.93
CA ILE A 58 -9.31 3.92 14.65
C ILE A 58 -8.60 4.23 15.97
N VAL A 59 -7.43 3.62 16.17
CA VAL A 59 -6.56 3.88 17.31
C VAL A 59 -5.43 4.79 16.83
N CYS A 60 -5.17 5.86 17.56
CA CYS A 60 -4.05 6.73 17.25
C CYS A 60 -2.72 6.04 17.60
N PHE A 61 -1.81 5.93 16.63
CA PHE A 61 -0.48 5.35 16.85
C PHE A 61 0.41 6.18 17.77
N GLY A 62 0.10 7.47 17.96
CA GLY A 62 0.90 8.36 18.80
C GLY A 62 0.52 8.30 20.28
N CYS A 63 -0.78 8.39 20.58
CA CYS A 63 -1.27 8.46 21.98
C CYS A 63 -2.09 7.24 22.42
N GLY A 64 -2.37 6.29 21.51
CA GLY A 64 -3.09 5.06 21.82
C GLY A 64 -4.60 5.20 22.04
N VAL A 65 -5.17 6.41 21.96
CA VAL A 65 -6.61 6.61 22.16
C VAL A 65 -7.38 6.41 20.85
N THR A 66 -8.65 6.04 20.96
CA THR A 66 -9.52 5.83 19.80
C THR A 66 -10.18 7.13 19.31
N GLY A 67 -10.48 7.21 18.02
CA GLY A 67 -11.28 8.29 17.43
C GLY A 67 -10.50 9.31 16.59
N HIS A 68 -9.17 9.22 16.53
CA HIS A 68 -8.33 10.00 15.61
C HIS A 68 -7.10 9.21 15.15
N GLY A 69 -6.50 9.63 14.03
CA GLY A 69 -5.21 9.13 13.54
C GLY A 69 -4.04 10.02 13.95
N LEU A 70 -2.81 9.58 13.66
CA LEU A 70 -1.58 10.28 14.05
C LEU A 70 -1.53 11.74 13.57
N ASP A 71 -2.06 12.02 12.38
CA ASP A 71 -2.12 13.37 11.78
C ASP A 71 -2.91 14.37 12.62
N ASN A 72 -4.04 13.92 13.19
CA ASN A 72 -4.95 14.75 13.97
C ASN A 72 -4.76 14.54 15.49
N CYS A 73 -3.60 14.05 15.91
CA CYS A 73 -3.31 13.80 17.31
C CYS A 73 -2.77 15.07 18.00
N ASN A 74 -3.57 15.64 18.90
CA ASN A 74 -3.17 16.82 19.66
C ASN A 74 -1.91 16.60 20.51
N ALA A 75 -1.73 15.41 21.09
CA ALA A 75 -0.54 15.09 21.87
C ALA A 75 0.72 15.11 20.99
N ILE A 76 0.70 14.47 19.82
CA ILE A 76 1.82 14.47 18.89
C ILE A 76 2.08 15.87 18.34
N ASN A 77 1.02 16.62 17.99
CA ASN A 77 1.14 18.00 17.54
C ASN A 77 1.80 18.89 18.60
N ASP A 78 1.52 18.67 19.89
CA ASP A 78 2.17 19.37 20.99
C ASP A 78 3.65 19.00 21.11
N LEU A 79 4.01 17.71 20.98
CA LEU A 79 5.41 17.26 20.98
C LEU A 79 6.19 17.84 19.79
N VAL A 80 5.55 17.97 18.62
CA VAL A 80 6.13 18.62 17.44
C VAL A 80 6.34 20.11 17.68
N LYS A 81 5.35 20.81 18.25
CA LYS A 81 5.48 22.23 18.62
C LYS A 81 6.57 22.47 19.66
N LYS A 82 6.78 21.53 20.57
CA LYS A 82 7.86 21.56 21.57
C LYS A 82 9.23 21.24 20.97
N GLY A 83 9.32 20.83 19.70
CA GLY A 83 10.56 20.44 19.04
C GLY A 83 11.14 19.11 19.54
N LEU A 84 10.35 18.28 20.24
CA LEU A 84 10.74 16.95 20.68
C LEU A 84 10.55 15.90 19.59
N LEU A 85 9.64 16.16 18.66
CA LEU A 85 9.37 15.39 17.45
C LEU A 85 9.36 16.33 16.25
N ALA A 86 9.61 15.81 15.07
CA ALA A 86 9.46 16.51 13.80
C ALA A 86 8.52 15.72 12.88
N ARG A 87 7.92 16.41 11.90
CA ARG A 87 7.20 15.77 10.80
C ARG A 87 8.04 15.89 9.54
N ASP A 88 8.23 14.77 8.85
CA ASP A 88 8.83 14.76 7.51
C ASP A 88 7.80 15.11 6.43
N ASP A 89 8.26 15.25 5.18
CA ASP A 89 7.40 15.53 4.02
C ASP A 89 6.41 14.39 3.71
N ASN A 90 6.63 13.19 4.27
CA ASN A 90 5.74 12.04 4.14
C ASN A 90 4.72 11.95 5.28
N HIS A 91 4.55 13.01 6.09
CA HIS A 91 3.68 13.05 7.27
C HIS A 91 4.06 12.04 8.37
N GLN A 92 5.27 11.49 8.34
CA GLN A 92 5.79 10.61 9.36
C GLN A 92 6.35 11.42 10.53
N VAL A 93 6.14 10.90 11.73
CA VAL A 93 6.66 11.49 12.96
C VAL A 93 8.05 10.91 13.19
N ILE A 94 9.07 11.75 13.07
CA ILE A 94 10.47 11.39 13.27
C ILE A 94 11.02 12.10 14.50
N TYR A 95 12.08 11.55 15.09
CA TYR A 95 12.81 12.30 16.09
C TYR A 95 13.62 13.43 15.41
N PRO A 96 13.73 14.61 16.04
CA PRO A 96 14.43 15.77 15.47
C PRO A 96 15.93 15.53 15.27
N ASN A 97 16.50 14.49 15.88
CA ASN A 97 17.88 14.04 15.71
C ASN A 97 18.06 12.96 14.62
N GLY A 98 17.00 12.61 13.88
CA GLY A 98 17.08 11.70 12.72
C GLY A 98 17.38 10.23 13.06
N GLN A 99 17.12 9.78 14.29
CA GLN A 99 17.20 8.37 14.70
C GLN A 99 15.87 7.64 14.57
#